data_AF-A0A6N6KKV8-F1
#
_entry.id   AF-A0A6N6KKV8-F1
#
_cell.length_a   1.000
_cell.length_b   1.000
_cell.length_c   1.000
_cell.angle_alpha   90.00
_cell.angle_beta   90.00
_cell.angle_gamma   90.00
#
_symmetry.space_group_name_H-M   'P 1'
#
loop_
_entity.id
_entity.type
_entity.pdbx_description
1 polymer ?
#
loop_
_entity_poly.entity_id
_entity_poly.type
_entity_poly.pdbx_seq_one_letter_code
_entity_poly.pdbx_strand_id
1 'polypeptide(L)'
;MHYSKLIMGGFLIWLLFFAGTMPETKKWDFWKERDGVKVYTRLNTGSKVKELKMETTYKGSLSSFVAVLQDLSSYDRWVYGNKSTKMVD
;
A
#
# COMPACT_ATOMS: atom_id res chain seq x y z
N MET A 1 -19.90 -43.84 -26.81
CA MET A 1 -18.87 -43.42 -25.83
C MET A 1 -17.68 -42.64 -26.43
N HIS A 2 -17.77 -42.07 -27.64
CA HIS A 2 -16.64 -41.35 -28.26
C HIS A 2 -16.74 -39.81 -28.09
N TYR A 3 -17.96 -39.25 -28.14
CA TYR A 3 -18.21 -37.81 -28.02
C TYR A 3 -17.99 -37.24 -26.61
N SER A 4 -18.12 -38.07 -25.57
CA SER A 4 -17.90 -37.66 -24.17
C SER A 4 -16.46 -37.21 -23.91
N LYS A 5 -15.47 -37.85 -24.55
CA LYS A 5 -14.05 -37.49 -24.41
C LYS A 5 -13.70 -36.19 -25.16
N LEU A 6 -14.35 -35.95 -26.30
CA LEU A 6 -14.20 -34.73 -27.10
C LEU A 6 -14.84 -33.50 -26.41
N ILE A 7 -16.03 -33.67 -25.82
CA ILE A 7 -16.71 -32.61 -25.05
C ILE A 7 -15.93 -32.30 -23.76
N MET A 8 -15.41 -33.34 -23.08
CA MET A 8 -14.60 -33.16 -21.87
C MET A 8 -13.24 -32.49 -22.16
N GLY A 9 -12.62 -32.81 -23.31
CA GLY A 9 -11.41 -32.12 -23.78
C GLY A 9 -11.65 -30.64 -24.10
N GLY A 10 -12.76 -30.32 -24.78
CA GLY A 10 -13.15 -28.93 -25.06
C GLY A 10 -13.47 -28.13 -23.79
N PHE A 11 -14.14 -28.75 -22.82
CA PHE A 11 -14.44 -28.14 -21.52
C PHE A 11 -13.17 -27.85 -20.70
N LEU A 12 -12.18 -28.74 -20.74
CA LEU A 12 -10.90 -28.55 -20.06
C LEU A 12 -10.10 -27.39 -20.68
N ILE A 13 -10.14 -27.25 -22.01
CA ILE A 13 -9.49 -26.13 -22.74
C ILE A 13 -10.21 -24.82 -22.40
N TRP A 14 -11.54 -24.81 -22.35
CA TRP A 14 -12.32 -23.63 -21.97
C TRP A 14 -12.05 -23.19 -20.52
N LEU A 15 -11.88 -24.14 -19.59
CA LEU A 15 -11.47 -23.89 -18.20
C LEU A 15 -10.08 -23.23 -18.08
N LEU A 16 -9.13 -23.61 -18.95
CA LEU A 16 -7.79 -23.02 -18.98
C LEU A 16 -7.80 -21.58 -19.50
N PHE A 17 -8.72 -21.22 -20.41
CA PHE A 17 -8.87 -19.85 -20.91
C PHE A 17 -9.52 -18.91 -19.89
N PHE A 18 -10.34 -19.42 -18.96
CA PHE A 18 -11.01 -18.60 -17.95
C PHE A 18 -10.17 -18.37 -16.68
N ALA A 19 -9.10 -19.15 -16.46
CA ALA A 19 -8.28 -19.09 -15.24
C ALA A 19 -7.32 -17.88 -15.16
N GLY A 20 -7.32 -16.98 -16.15
CA GLY A 20 -6.20 -16.08 -16.41
C GLY A 20 -6.44 -14.59 -16.23
N THR A 21 -7.08 -14.11 -15.16
CA THR A 21 -6.88 -12.72 -14.72
C THR A 21 -6.99 -12.58 -13.19
N MET A 22 -5.91 -12.85 -12.47
CA MET A 22 -5.80 -12.30 -11.11
C MET A 22 -5.58 -10.79 -11.23
N PRO A 23 -6.35 -9.94 -10.53
CA PRO A 23 -6.05 -8.51 -10.49
C PRO A 23 -4.62 -8.32 -9.99
N GLU A 24 -3.82 -7.60 -10.76
CA GLU A 24 -2.45 -7.26 -10.37
C GLU A 24 -2.52 -6.45 -9.07
N THR A 25 -2.18 -7.10 -7.95
CA THR A 25 -1.95 -6.37 -6.71
C THR A 25 -0.73 -5.50 -6.94
N LYS A 26 -0.96 -4.20 -7.16
CA LYS A 26 0.13 -3.26 -7.38
C LYS A 26 1.12 -3.34 -6.23
N LYS A 27 2.28 -3.91 -6.52
CA LYS A 27 3.35 -4.13 -5.55
C LYS A 27 3.90 -2.77 -5.11
N TRP A 28 4.37 -2.75 -3.87
CA TRP A 28 5.10 -1.60 -3.33
C TRP A 28 6.52 -1.62 -3.88
N ASP A 29 6.94 -0.53 -4.51
CA ASP A 29 8.30 -0.35 -5.00
C ASP A 29 9.16 0.21 -3.88
N PHE A 30 10.24 -0.48 -3.52
CA PHE A 30 11.22 0.08 -2.59
C PHE A 30 11.91 1.29 -3.22
N TRP A 31 11.90 2.42 -2.51
CA TRP A 31 12.52 3.65 -2.99
C TRP A 31 13.88 3.89 -2.35
N LYS A 32 13.94 3.91 -1.01
CA LYS A 32 15.19 4.14 -0.26
C LYS A 32 15.06 3.73 1.20
N GLU A 33 16.21 3.53 1.84
CA GLU A 33 16.32 3.40 3.28
C GLU A 33 17.34 4.43 3.81
N ARG A 34 16.98 5.16 4.86
CA ARG A 34 17.87 6.10 5.54
C ARG A 34 17.48 6.20 7.01
N ASP A 35 18.47 6.24 7.90
CA ASP A 35 18.28 6.43 9.35
C ASP A 35 17.27 5.43 9.97
N GLY A 36 17.28 4.18 9.48
CA GLY A 36 16.36 3.13 9.93
C GLY A 36 14.90 3.29 9.46
N VAL A 37 14.64 4.16 8.48
CA VAL A 37 13.34 4.34 7.82
C VAL A 37 13.41 3.82 6.40
N LYS A 38 12.62 2.79 6.10
CA LYS A 38 12.41 2.25 4.75
C LYS A 38 11.23 2.94 4.10
N VAL A 39 11.41 3.41 2.87
CA VAL A 39 10.39 4.11 2.11
C VAL A 39 10.04 3.32 0.87
N TYR A 40 8.74 3.10 0.67
CA TYR A 40 8.16 2.45 -0.49
C TYR A 40 7.18 3.39 -1.16
N THR A 41 7.07 3.29 -2.48
CA THR A 41 6.09 4.03 -3.27
C THR A 41 5.31 3.12 -4.18
N ARG A 42 4.10 3.52 -4.59
CA ARG A 42 3.41 2.89 -5.72
C ARG A 42 2.50 3.89 -6.41
N LEU A 43 2.22 3.65 -7.69
CA LEU A 43 1.24 4.44 -8.45
C LEU A 43 -0.15 3.83 -8.29
N ASN A 44 -1.13 4.60 -7.82
CA ASN A 44 -2.52 4.16 -7.81
C ASN A 44 -3.14 4.33 -9.22
N THR A 45 -3.95 3.38 -9.68
CA THR A 45 -4.64 3.48 -10.99
C THR A 45 -5.58 4.68 -11.06
N GLY A 46 -6.11 5.14 -9.92
CA GLY A 46 -7.07 6.25 -9.85
C GLY A 46 -6.47 7.63 -9.60
N SER A 47 -5.15 7.77 -9.43
CA SER A 47 -4.53 9.04 -9.04
C SER A 47 -3.15 9.23 -9.65
N LYS A 48 -2.85 10.46 -10.06
CA LYS A 48 -1.49 10.89 -10.45
C LYS A 48 -0.55 11.01 -9.24
N VAL A 49 -1.09 10.97 -8.02
CA VAL A 49 -0.32 11.03 -6.77
C VAL A 49 0.22 9.64 -6.44
N LYS A 50 1.53 9.55 -6.20
CA LYS A 50 2.17 8.33 -5.69
C LYS A 50 1.76 8.10 -4.24
N GLU A 51 1.35 6.88 -3.93
CA GLU A 51 1.18 6.47 -2.54
C GLU A 51 2.56 6.23 -1.91
N LEU A 52 2.67 6.56 -0.63
CA LEU A 52 3.90 6.45 0.15
C LEU A 52 3.64 5.51 1.34
N LYS A 53 4.53 4.54 1.55
CA LYS A 53 4.57 3.70 2.75
C LYS A 53 5.94 3.83 3.40
N MET A 54 5.96 4.10 4.70
CA MET A 54 7.18 4.17 5.49
C MET A 54 7.16 3.09 6.58
N GLU A 55 8.27 2.39 6.75
CA GLU A 55 8.45 1.37 7.79
C GLU A 55 9.68 1.72 8.62
N THR A 56 9.55 1.71 9.95
CA THR A 56 10.64 1.96 10.88
C THR A 56 10.38 1.28 12.22
N THR A 57 11.41 1.17 13.05
CA THR A 57 11.32 0.61 14.40
C THR A 57 11.63 1.70 15.41
N TYR A 58 10.70 1.95 16.33
CA TYR A 58 10.84 2.94 17.39
C TYR A 58 10.91 2.26 18.77
N LYS A 59 11.78 2.76 19.65
CA LYS A 59 11.85 2.31 21.04
C LYS A 59 10.84 3.09 21.87
N GLY A 60 9.71 2.47 22.19
CA GLY A 60 8.67 3.06 23.03
C GLY A 60 7.39 2.25 23.00
N SER A 61 6.34 2.82 23.57
CA SER A 61 5.00 2.23 23.50
C SER A 61 4.22 2.79 22.30
N LEU A 62 3.27 2.01 21.80
CA LEU A 62 2.36 2.48 20.75
C LEU A 62 1.55 3.70 21.20
N SER A 63 1.15 3.76 22.48
CA SER A 63 0.40 4.90 23.02
C SER A 63 1.24 6.17 23.05
N SER A 64 2.52 6.09 23.42
CA SER A 64 3.44 7.25 23.34
C SER A 64 3.60 7.75 21.90
N PHE A 65 3.70 6.84 20.93
CA PHE A 65 3.77 7.21 19.52
C PHE A 65 2.48 7.91 19.05
N VAL A 66 1.32 7.35 19.36
CA VAL A 66 0.01 7.95 19.05
C VAL A 66 -0.16 9.32 19.72
N ALA A 67 0.28 9.47 20.97
CA ALA A 67 0.19 10.74 21.69
C ALA A 67 0.97 11.88 20.99
N VAL A 68 2.16 11.59 20.45
CA VAL A 68 2.94 12.57 19.67
C VAL A 68 2.20 12.98 18.39
N LEU A 69 1.52 12.04 17.72
CA LEU A 69 0.70 12.33 16.53
C LEU A 69 -0.62 13.04 16.86
N GLN A 70 -1.04 13.08 18.12
CA GLN A 70 -2.27 13.77 18.53
C GLN A 70 -2.00 15.17 19.08
N ASP A 71 -0.75 15.48 19.44
CA ASP A 71 -0.34 16.79 19.92
C ASP A 71 -0.17 17.79 18.75
N LEU A 72 -1.28 18.18 18.14
CA LEU A 72 -1.33 19.16 17.05
C LEU A 72 -0.68 20.50 17.43
N SER A 73 -0.75 20.86 18.72
CA SER A 73 -0.19 22.12 19.22
C SER A 73 1.32 22.22 19.06
N SER A 74 2.03 21.07 18.99
CA SER A 74 3.47 21.05 18.84
C SER A 74 3.97 20.88 17.41
N TYR A 75 3.08 20.69 16.43
CA TYR A 75 3.45 20.37 15.06
C TYR A 75 4.35 21.42 14.41
N ASP A 76 4.16 22.70 14.75
CA ASP A 76 4.98 23.81 14.23
C ASP A 76 6.46 23.73 14.68
N ARG A 77 6.77 22.90 15.69
CA ARG A 77 8.13 22.75 16.23
C ARG A 77 8.94 21.64 15.59
N TRP A 78 8.30 20.58 15.11
CA TRP A 78 9.01 19.35 14.73
C TRP A 78 8.53 18.74 13.42
N VAL A 79 7.31 19.04 12.94
CA VAL A 79 6.85 18.55 11.63
C VAL A 79 7.57 19.34 10.54
N TYR A 80 8.39 18.63 9.76
CA TYR A 80 9.16 19.24 8.69
C TYR A 80 8.27 19.91 7.64
N GLY A 81 8.62 21.14 7.25
CA GLY A 81 7.91 21.90 6.23
C GLY A 81 6.56 22.46 6.66
N ASN A 82 6.19 22.31 7.94
CA ASN A 82 4.99 22.90 8.49
C ASN A 82 5.20 24.39 8.83
N LYS A 83 4.27 25.25 8.43
CA LYS A 83 4.33 26.70 8.67
C LYS A 83 3.44 27.15 9.83
N SER A 84 2.28 26.52 9.98
CA SER A 84 1.32 26.86 11.04
C SER A 84 0.30 25.74 11.17
N THR A 85 -0.07 25.44 12.40
CA THR A 85 -1.13 24.46 12.71
C THR A 85 -2.27 25.17 13.41
N LYS A 86 -3.50 24.95 12.93
CA LYS A 86 -4.72 25.50 13.55
C LYS A 86 -5.80 24.44 13.56
N MET A 87 -6.49 24.33 14.68
CA MET A 87 -7.75 23.59 14.73
C MET A 87 -8.83 24.46 14.08
N VAL A 88 -9.63 23.87 13.21
CA VAL A 88 -10.76 24.54 12.56
C VAL A 88 -12.01 23.80 13.02
N ASP A 89 -12.87 24.51 13.74
CA ASP A 89 -14.17 24.02 14.20
C ASP A 89 -15.25 24.17 13.12
#